data_AF-A0AAN8IIR1-F1
#
_entry.id   AF-A0AAN8IIR1-F1
#
_cell.length_a   1.000
_cell.length_b   1.000
_cell.length_c   1.000
_cell.angle_alpha   90.00
_cell.angle_beta   90.00
_cell.angle_gamma   90.00
#
_symmetry.space_group_name_H-M   'P 1'
#
loop_
_entity.id
_entity.type
_entity.pdbx_description
1 polymer ?
#
loop_
_entity_poly.entity_id
_entity_poly.type
_entity_poly.pdbx_seq_one_letter_code
_entity_poly.pdbx_strand_id
1 'polypeptide(L)'
;MVTDKSLNTYVRLYPRLKDIRELSVKIAIDVGEYFFKENLATFHPKPENMELYVRHRLYDTVYEDLINKEWNWPEEHCRPGAVPLPELERTSMDEE
;
A
#
# COMPACT_ATOMS: atom_id res chain seq x y z
N MET A 1 2.80 22.37 15.78
CA MET A 1 4.06 21.61 16.00
C MET A 1 5.23 22.46 16.50
N VAL A 2 5.01 23.72 16.91
CA VAL A 2 6.03 24.50 17.64
C VAL A 2 5.88 24.16 19.12
N THR A 3 6.98 23.77 19.77
CA THR A 3 6.98 23.49 21.22
C THR A 3 7.21 24.77 22.00
N ASP A 4 6.67 24.88 23.22
CA ASP A 4 6.85 26.06 24.07
C ASP A 4 8.33 26.34 24.35
N LYS A 5 9.14 25.29 24.47
CA LYS A 5 10.60 25.42 24.59
C LYS A 5 11.22 26.07 23.36
N SER A 6 10.78 25.70 22.17
CA SER A 6 11.27 26.26 20.90
C SER A 6 10.94 27.74 20.78
N LEU A 7 9.74 28.13 21.23
CA LEU A 7 9.31 29.52 21.21
C LEU A 7 10.00 30.35 22.31
N ASN A 8 9.99 29.90 23.55
CA ASN A 8 10.45 30.68 24.71
C ASN A 8 11.98 30.70 24.86
N THR A 9 12.67 29.61 24.54
CA THR A 9 14.14 29.54 24.71
C THR A 9 14.89 29.98 23.46
N TYR A 10 14.40 29.61 22.28
CA TYR A 10 15.12 29.80 21.02
C TYR A 10 14.45 30.81 20.08
N VAL A 11 13.33 31.43 20.50
CA VAL A 11 12.57 32.43 19.73
C VAL A 11 12.24 31.94 18.31
N ARG A 12 11.93 30.64 18.20
CA ARG A 12 11.67 30.00 16.90
C ARG A 12 10.17 29.94 16.63
N LEU A 13 9.74 30.61 15.55
CA LEU A 13 8.35 30.64 15.10
C LEU A 13 7.91 29.40 14.30
N TYR A 14 8.85 28.69 13.68
CA TYR A 14 8.57 27.52 12.84
C TYR A 14 9.08 26.21 13.47
N PRO A 15 8.44 25.07 13.17
CA PRO A 15 8.98 23.76 13.54
C PRO A 15 10.41 23.54 12.99
N ARG A 16 11.11 22.54 13.51
CA ARG A 16 12.42 22.18 12.97
C ARG A 16 12.26 21.52 11.61
N LEU A 17 13.23 21.76 10.71
CA LEU A 17 13.23 21.18 9.36
C LEU A 17 13.24 19.64 9.36
N LYS A 18 13.85 19.01 10.38
CA LYS A 18 13.79 17.55 10.57
C LYS A 18 12.35 17.02 10.63
N ASP A 19 11.45 17.80 11.21
CA ASP A 19 10.08 17.38 11.51
C ASP A 19 9.14 17.67 10.31
N ILE A 20 9.68 18.15 9.17
CA ILE A 20 8.89 18.54 7.99
C ILE A 20 8.07 17.39 7.40
N ARG A 21 8.62 16.16 7.37
CA ARG A 21 7.91 14.99 6.83
C ARG A 21 6.65 14.71 7.65
N GLU A 22 6.76 14.70 8.98
CA GLU A 22 5.64 14.46 9.88
C GLU A 22 4.64 15.63 9.88
N LEU A 23 5.12 16.87 9.73
CA LEU A 23 4.25 18.03 9.58
C LEU A 23 3.41 17.93 8.30
N SER A 24 4.02 17.57 7.17
CA SER A 24 3.32 17.39 5.90
C SER A 24 2.24 16.31 5.96
N VAL A 25 2.50 15.21 6.68
CA VAL A 25 1.50 14.14 6.89
C VAL A 25 0.28 14.68 7.63
N LYS A 26 0.48 15.45 8.71
CA LYS A 26 -0.63 16.04 9.47
C LYS A 26 -1.46 17.00 8.64
N ILE A 27 -0.79 17.86 7.85
CA ILE A 27 -1.48 18.77 6.92
C ILE A 27 -2.31 17.98 5.90
N ALA A 28 -1.76 16.91 5.33
CA ALA A 28 -2.49 16.08 4.36
C ALA A 28 -3.71 15.39 4.96
N ILE A 29 -3.62 14.95 6.22
CA ILE A 29 -4.76 14.37 6.96
C ILE A 29 -5.84 15.44 7.17
N ASP A 30 -5.48 16.61 7.72
CA ASP A 30 -6.43 17.69 8.01
C ASP A 30 -7.14 18.18 6.72
N VAL A 31 -6.39 18.34 5.63
CA VAL A 31 -6.95 18.71 4.32
C VAL A 31 -7.85 17.62 3.76
N GLY A 32 -7.43 16.35 3.86
CA GLY A 32 -8.24 15.22 3.43
C GLY A 32 -9.57 15.14 4.19
N GLU A 33 -9.53 15.27 5.52
CA GLU A 33 -10.73 15.30 6.35
C GLU A 33 -11.66 16.46 5.98
N TYR A 34 -11.10 17.65 5.75
CA TYR A 34 -11.85 18.81 5.29
C TYR A 34 -12.53 18.56 3.94
N PHE A 35 -11.84 17.99 2.95
CA PHE A 35 -12.41 17.70 1.64
C PHE A 35 -13.54 16.67 1.69
N PHE A 36 -13.42 15.64 2.52
CA PHE A 36 -14.50 14.68 2.72
C PHE A 36 -15.70 15.31 3.43
N LYS A 37 -15.46 16.20 4.41
CA LYS A 37 -16.54 16.89 5.13
C LYS A 37 -17.32 17.84 4.23
N GLU A 38 -16.64 18.60 3.39
CA GLU A 38 -17.25 19.59 2.48
C GLU A 38 -17.71 19.00 1.14
N ASN A 39 -17.64 17.67 0.96
CA ASN A 39 -17.94 16.97 -0.30
C ASN A 39 -17.14 17.49 -1.51
N LEU A 40 -15.90 17.91 -1.28
CA LEU A 40 -14.96 18.36 -2.31
C LEU A 40 -14.00 17.24 -2.75
N ALA A 41 -13.94 16.15 -1.99
CA ALA A 41 -13.11 15.00 -2.31
C ALA A 41 -13.61 14.32 -3.60
N THR A 42 -12.70 14.02 -4.52
CA THR A 42 -12.99 13.21 -5.73
C THR A 42 -12.74 11.72 -5.51
N PHE A 43 -11.95 11.38 -4.49
CA PHE A 43 -11.61 10.02 -4.13
C PHE A 43 -12.68 9.43 -3.21
N HIS A 44 -13.25 8.27 -3.59
CA HIS A 44 -14.27 7.57 -2.81
C HIS A 44 -14.06 6.05 -2.85
N PRO A 45 -14.40 5.32 -1.77
CA PRO A 45 -14.96 5.80 -0.50
C PRO A 45 -13.93 6.50 0.41
N LYS A 46 -14.39 7.19 1.45
CA LYS A 46 -13.50 7.74 2.48
C LYS A 46 -12.74 6.58 3.14
N PRO A 47 -11.40 6.62 3.23
CA PRO A 47 -10.64 5.58 3.91
C PRO A 47 -11.00 5.56 5.40
N GLU A 48 -11.06 4.36 5.98
CA GLU A 48 -11.37 4.15 7.41
C GLU A 48 -10.34 4.83 8.31
N ASN A 49 -9.06 4.69 7.97
CA ASN A 49 -7.95 5.36 8.65
C ASN A 49 -7.18 6.27 7.69
N MET A 50 -7.40 7.58 7.83
CA MET A 50 -6.77 8.60 6.98
C MET A 50 -5.26 8.65 7.15
N GLU A 51 -4.75 8.48 8.37
CA GLU A 51 -3.31 8.54 8.64
C GLU A 51 -2.58 7.38 7.95
N LEU A 52 -3.09 6.15 8.09
CA LEU A 52 -2.51 4.98 7.43
C LEU A 52 -2.57 5.13 5.91
N TYR A 53 -3.70 5.63 5.38
CA TYR A 53 -3.84 5.88 3.96
C TYR A 53 -2.79 6.87 3.43
N VAL A 54 -2.63 8.02 4.09
CA VAL A 54 -1.63 9.03 3.71
C VAL A 54 -0.23 8.44 3.79
N ARG A 55 0.12 7.73 4.88
CA ARG A 55 1.44 7.13 5.07
C ARG A 55 1.76 6.08 4.01
N HIS A 56 0.80 5.27 3.59
CA HIS A 56 0.97 4.29 2.52
C HIS A 56 1.18 4.94 1.13
N ARG A 57 0.73 6.19 0.94
CA ARG A 57 0.91 6.92 -0.33
C ARG A 57 2.21 7.73 -0.38
N LEU A 58 2.93 7.83 0.73
CA LEU A 58 4.22 8.53 0.76
C LEU A 58 5.27 7.75 -0.02
N TYR A 59 6.19 8.49 -0.63
CA TYR A 59 7.38 7.92 -1.24
C TYR A 59 8.28 7.28 -0.16
N ASP A 60 8.60 6.00 -0.34
CA ASP A 60 9.60 5.29 0.45
C ASP A 60 10.98 5.42 -0.20
N THR A 61 12.00 5.62 0.63
CA THR A 61 13.40 5.74 0.22
C THR A 61 14.13 4.40 0.26
N VAL A 62 13.51 3.35 0.80
CA VAL A 62 14.08 2.01 0.90
C VAL A 62 13.96 1.30 -0.46
N TYR A 63 15.00 0.56 -0.86
CA TYR A 63 14.95 -0.24 -2.07
C TYR A 63 13.92 -1.37 -1.95
N GLU A 64 13.14 -1.55 -3.01
CA GLU A 64 12.16 -2.63 -3.11
C GLU A 64 12.77 -3.90 -3.70
N ASP A 65 12.16 -5.04 -3.39
CA ASP A 65 12.50 -6.32 -4.01
C ASP A 65 12.08 -6.30 -5.48
N LEU A 66 13.06 -6.37 -6.38
CA LEU A 66 12.82 -6.40 -7.84
C LEU A 66 12.47 -7.80 -8.35
N ILE A 67 12.76 -8.84 -7.57
CA ILE A 67 12.52 -10.24 -7.93
C ILE A 67 11.14 -10.66 -7.41
N ASN A 68 10.40 -11.41 -8.24
CA ASN A 68 9.10 -11.94 -7.87
C ASN A 68 9.20 -12.83 -6.62
N LYS A 69 8.24 -12.67 -5.72
CA LYS A 69 8.13 -13.51 -4.52
C LYS A 69 7.45 -14.82 -4.89
N GLU A 70 8.18 -15.92 -4.71
CA GLU A 70 7.63 -17.26 -4.85
C GLU A 70 6.66 -17.56 -3.70
N TRP A 71 5.60 -18.30 -4.00
CA TRP A 71 4.66 -18.77 -3.01
C TRP A 71 4.13 -20.14 -3.43
N ASN A 72 3.91 -21.01 -2.46
CA ASN A 72 3.52 -22.39 -2.71
C ASN A 72 1.99 -22.51 -2.75
N TRP A 73 1.47 -23.00 -3.86
CA TRP A 73 0.07 -23.40 -3.98
C TRP A 73 -0.11 -24.81 -3.36
N PRO A 74 -1.30 -25.18 -2.84
CA PRO A 74 -1.57 -26.53 -2.36
C PRO A 74 -1.11 -27.62 -3.34
N GLU A 75 -0.35 -28.60 -2.82
CA GLU A 75 0.40 -29.58 -3.65
C GLU A 75 -0.51 -30.40 -4.58
N GLU A 76 -1.72 -30.72 -4.12
CA GLU A 76 -2.74 -31.44 -4.89
C GLU A 76 -3.08 -30.77 -6.22
N HIS A 77 -2.91 -29.45 -6.33
CA HIS A 77 -3.20 -28.69 -7.54
C HIS A 77 -1.93 -28.26 -8.30
N CYS A 78 -0.74 -28.53 -7.77
CA CYS A 78 0.55 -28.20 -8.39
C CYS A 78 1.07 -29.31 -9.31
N ARG A 79 0.57 -30.53 -9.14
CA ARG A 79 1.05 -31.70 -9.90
C ARG A 79 0.49 -31.67 -11.33
N PRO A 80 1.31 -31.92 -12.36
CA PRO A 80 0.79 -32.22 -13.70
C PRO A 80 -0.17 -33.42 -13.62
N GLY A 81 -1.40 -33.26 -14.11
CA GLY A 81 -2.44 -34.29 -13.97
C GLY A 81 -3.20 -34.27 -12.64
N ALA A 82 -3.07 -33.21 -11.85
CA ALA A 82 -3.82 -32.98 -10.61
C ALA A 82 -5.35 -33.07 -10.76
N VAL A 83 -5.88 -32.70 -11.94
CA VAL A 83 -7.29 -32.87 -12.26
C VAL A 83 -7.48 -34.29 -12.79
N PRO A 84 -8.27 -35.15 -12.13
CA PRO A 84 -8.58 -36.47 -12.64
C PRO A 84 -9.37 -36.32 -13.93
N LEU A 85 -8.71 -36.53 -15.07
CA LEU A 85 -9.34 -36.60 -16.36
C LEU A 85 -9.70 -38.07 -16.64
N PRO A 86 -10.91 -38.37 -17.11
CA PRO A 86 -11.19 -39.70 -17.62
C PRO A 86 -10.23 -40.02 -18.77
N GLU A 87 -9.55 -41.16 -18.68
CA GLU A 87 -8.65 -41.65 -19.72
C GLU A 87 -9.49 -41.97 -20.97
N LEU A 88 -9.23 -41.27 -22.07
CA LEU A 88 -9.77 -41.57 -23.39
C LEU A 88 -8.69 -42.32 -24.16
N GLU A 89 -9.02 -43.51 -24.68
CA GLU A 89 -8.11 -44.25 -25.55
C GLU A 89 -7.76 -43.38 -26.77
N ARG A 90 -6.47 -43.13 -26.96
CA ARG A 90 -5.95 -42.43 -28.13
C ARG A 90 -5.51 -43.48 -29.14
N THR A 91 -6.38 -43.83 -30.07
CA THR A 91 -6.00 -44.66 -31.22
C THR A 91 -5.23 -43.80 -32.22
N SER A 92 -3.96 -44.12 -32.48
CA SER A 92 -3.21 -43.53 -33.58
C SER A 92 -3.51 -44.27 -34.88
N MET A 93 -3.57 -43.55 -36.00
CA MET A 93 -3.83 -44.13 -37.33
C MET A 93 -2.74 -45.11 -37.80
N ASP A 94 -1.61 -45.18 -37.09
CA ASP A 94 -0.53 -46.15 -37.33
C ASP A 94 -0.84 -47.56 -36.76
N GLU A 95 -1.95 -47.74 -36.05
CA GLU A 95 -2.40 -49.03 -35.50
C GLU A 95 -3.42 -49.76 -36.41
N GLU A 96 -3.69 -49.23 -37.61
CA GLU A 96 -4.59 -49.81 -38.63
C GLU A 96 -3.83 -50.43 -39.82
#